data_AF-A0A0A8UL22-F1
#
_entry.id   AF-A0A0A8UL22-F1
#
_cell.length_a   1.000
_cell.length_b   1.000
_cell.length_c   1.000
_cell.angle_alpha   90.00
_cell.angle_beta   90.00
_cell.angle_gamma   90.00
#
_symmetry.space_group_name_H-M   'P 1'
#
loop_
_entity.id
_entity.type
_entity.pdbx_description
1 polymer ?
#
loop_
_entity_poly.entity_id
_entity_poly.type
_entity_poly.pdbx_seq_one_letter_code
_entity_poly.pdbx_strand_id
1 'polypeptide(L)'
;MPMTERYLNALRQNDYLQALQWIDSLVQHYSVSEGDADTILQLVIFELVQHGLSSTDIAHVELLYVFLDEQLPPFTGKVGYNATVFCNAVMQYMVFEENELLHFYKTDKLLDAKGVKEWMQREHVEFDSAKNANLLMEKYIALNNSASKVKKEAQLIRSKINYILDSQSLIKEYLTKLITLQNSEEFTSVRLGLINSLYSFLMDKTILTDDVVETLVTFVERIQKMEPYPWEKDILRKLVPKKEISLISSLFDQSAGKFQFFVVKVISAMLSTTGDEKTSPQSSNTPKQ
;
A
#
# COMPACT_ATOMS: atom_id res chain seq x y z
N MET A 1 12.37 -8.18 10.74
CA MET A 1 12.00 -8.93 9.51
C MET A 1 12.91 -8.42 8.40
N PRO A 2 13.59 -9.29 7.65
CA PRO A 2 14.38 -8.89 6.48
C PRO A 2 13.52 -8.03 5.53
N MET A 3 14.13 -7.06 4.85
CA MET A 3 13.42 -6.10 3.99
C MET A 3 12.53 -6.81 2.97
N THR A 4 13.09 -7.78 2.24
CA THR A 4 12.39 -8.56 1.21
C THR A 4 11.21 -9.35 1.77
N GLU A 5 11.38 -10.02 2.91
CA GLU A 5 10.30 -10.79 3.54
C GLU A 5 9.10 -9.92 3.94
N ARG A 6 9.33 -8.68 4.41
CA ARG A 6 8.26 -7.72 4.74
C ARG A 6 7.38 -7.44 3.52
N TYR A 7 7.99 -7.25 2.35
CA TYR A 7 7.28 -6.91 1.13
C TYR A 7 6.61 -8.11 0.46
N LEU A 8 7.21 -9.31 0.55
CA LEU A 8 6.53 -10.54 0.16
C LEU A 8 5.32 -10.81 1.06
N ASN A 9 5.40 -10.50 2.35
CA ASN A 9 4.23 -10.58 3.22
C ASN A 9 3.13 -9.59 2.83
N ALA A 10 3.47 -8.38 2.36
CA ALA A 10 2.48 -7.43 1.83
C ALA A 10 1.78 -7.99 0.59
N LEU A 11 2.53 -8.63 -0.33
CA LEU A 11 1.97 -9.34 -1.49
C LEU A 11 0.95 -10.40 -1.07
N ARG A 12 1.32 -11.25 -0.09
CA ARG A 12 0.44 -12.30 0.48
C ARG A 12 -0.84 -11.74 1.13
N GLN A 13 -0.82 -10.48 1.53
CA GLN A 13 -1.95 -9.75 2.10
C GLN A 13 -2.75 -8.97 1.06
N ASN A 14 -2.48 -9.14 -0.24
CA ASN A 14 -3.04 -8.38 -1.34
C ASN A 14 -2.75 -6.87 -1.30
N ASP A 15 -1.77 -6.44 -0.50
CA ASP A 15 -1.29 -5.06 -0.48
C ASP A 15 -0.24 -4.84 -1.59
N TYR A 16 -0.73 -4.82 -2.83
CA TYR A 16 0.12 -4.73 -4.02
C TYR A 16 0.89 -3.42 -4.09
N LEU A 17 0.32 -2.29 -3.69
CA LEU A 17 1.07 -1.02 -3.71
C LEU A 17 2.23 -1.06 -2.71
N GLN A 18 2.03 -1.59 -1.50
CA GLN A 18 3.14 -1.76 -0.57
C GLN A 18 4.15 -2.78 -1.11
N ALA A 19 3.72 -3.92 -1.63
CA ALA A 19 4.61 -4.91 -2.23
C ALA A 19 5.51 -4.29 -3.32
N LEU A 20 4.96 -3.41 -4.16
CA LEU A 20 5.69 -2.74 -5.24
C LEU A 20 6.65 -1.63 -4.78
N GLN A 21 6.48 -1.10 -3.56
CA GLN A 21 7.48 -0.20 -2.93
C GLN A 21 8.77 -0.94 -2.54
N TRP A 22 8.77 -2.28 -2.60
CA TRP A 22 9.98 -3.07 -2.40
C TRP A 22 11.10 -2.67 -3.36
N ILE A 23 10.76 -2.45 -4.63
CA ILE A 23 11.74 -2.09 -5.66
C ILE A 23 12.39 -0.75 -5.32
N ASP A 24 11.61 0.24 -4.88
CA ASP A 24 12.15 1.53 -4.44
C ASP A 24 13.09 1.36 -3.24
N SER A 25 12.75 0.45 -2.32
CA SER A 25 13.59 0.14 -1.16
C SER A 25 14.89 -0.55 -1.56
N LEU A 26 14.86 -1.42 -2.56
CA LEU A 26 16.07 -2.04 -3.14
C LEU A 26 16.96 -1.01 -3.82
N VAL A 27 16.38 -0.14 -4.65
CA VAL A 27 17.09 0.94 -5.33
C VAL A 27 17.82 1.82 -4.31
N GLN A 28 17.15 2.16 -3.20
CA GLN A 28 17.76 2.91 -2.10
C GLN A 28 18.84 2.10 -1.37
N HIS A 29 18.56 0.84 -1.01
CA HIS A 29 19.48 -0.02 -0.28
C HIS A 29 20.81 -0.23 -1.02
N TYR A 30 20.71 -0.48 -2.33
CA TYR A 30 21.85 -0.72 -3.21
C TYR A 30 22.41 0.56 -3.85
N SER A 31 21.85 1.74 -3.54
CA SER A 31 22.26 3.04 -4.08
C SER A 31 22.31 3.08 -5.62
N VAL A 32 21.31 2.48 -6.26
CA VAL A 32 21.19 2.41 -7.72
C VAL A 32 20.43 3.63 -8.25
N SER A 33 20.78 4.09 -9.46
CA SER A 33 20.02 5.14 -10.14
C SER A 33 18.67 4.60 -10.62
N GLU A 34 17.59 5.35 -10.44
CA GLU A 34 16.24 4.94 -10.87
C GLU A 34 16.15 4.63 -12.38
N GLY A 35 17.09 5.12 -13.19
CA GLY A 35 17.15 4.87 -14.64
C GLY A 35 17.89 3.60 -15.07
N ASP A 36 18.54 2.86 -14.16
CA ASP A 36 19.31 1.65 -14.49
C ASP A 36 18.44 0.39 -14.42
N ALA A 37 17.52 0.25 -15.38
CA ALA A 37 16.52 -0.81 -15.41
C ALA A 37 17.12 -2.22 -15.37
N ASP A 38 18.23 -2.44 -16.07
CA ASP A 38 18.91 -3.75 -16.12
C ASP A 38 19.43 -4.16 -14.75
N THR A 39 20.10 -3.23 -14.05
CA THR A 39 20.62 -3.49 -12.70
C THR A 39 19.47 -3.67 -11.71
N ILE A 40 18.39 -2.89 -11.81
CA ILE A 40 17.22 -3.04 -10.94
C ILE A 40 16.60 -4.43 -11.11
N LEU A 41 16.37 -4.88 -12.35
CA LEU A 41 15.81 -6.22 -12.61
C LEU A 41 16.69 -7.31 -12.00
N GLN A 42 18.01 -7.23 -12.18
CA GLN A 42 18.96 -8.19 -11.61
C GLN A 42 18.95 -8.20 -10.08
N LEU A 43 18.83 -7.04 -9.43
CA LEU A 43 18.70 -6.94 -7.98
C LEU A 43 17.44 -7.65 -7.48
N VAL A 44 16.30 -7.41 -8.15
CA VAL A 44 15.03 -8.03 -7.78
C VAL A 44 15.12 -9.55 -7.92
N ILE A 45 15.67 -10.06 -9.03
CA ILE A 45 15.87 -11.51 -9.23
C ILE A 45 16.80 -12.08 -8.15
N PHE A 46 17.92 -11.42 -7.89
CA PHE A 46 18.90 -11.85 -6.89
C PHE A 46 18.27 -12.01 -5.50
N GLU A 47 17.52 -11.01 -5.05
CA GLU A 47 16.85 -11.03 -3.75
C GLU A 47 15.79 -12.12 -3.66
N LEU A 48 15.01 -12.33 -4.74
CA LEU A 48 14.07 -13.45 -4.80
C LEU A 48 14.80 -14.79 -4.67
N VAL A 49 15.96 -14.97 -5.29
CA VAL A 49 16.78 -16.20 -5.15
C VAL A 49 17.26 -16.39 -3.72
N GLN A 50 17.67 -15.31 -3.02
CA GLN A 50 18.16 -15.44 -1.64
C GLN A 50 17.02 -15.80 -0.67
N HIS A 51 15.86 -15.18 -0.83
CA HIS A 51 14.74 -15.28 0.10
C HIS A 51 13.73 -16.39 -0.26
N GLY A 52 13.67 -16.79 -1.52
CA GLY A 52 12.74 -17.77 -2.05
C GLY A 52 11.34 -17.21 -2.27
N LEU A 53 10.60 -17.87 -3.16
CA LEU A 53 9.16 -17.68 -3.34
C LEU A 53 8.43 -18.98 -3.02
N SER A 54 7.24 -18.85 -2.44
CA SER A 54 6.32 -19.97 -2.27
C SER A 54 5.33 -20.04 -3.45
N SER A 55 4.68 -21.19 -3.62
CA SER A 55 3.59 -21.32 -4.61
C SER A 55 2.44 -20.34 -4.36
N THR A 56 2.22 -19.95 -3.09
CA THR A 56 1.24 -18.92 -2.73
C THR A 56 1.65 -17.55 -3.26
N ASP A 57 2.93 -17.21 -3.20
CA ASP A 57 3.44 -15.94 -3.74
C ASP A 57 3.18 -15.84 -5.25
N ILE A 58 3.39 -16.95 -5.97
CA ILE A 58 3.13 -17.01 -7.42
C ILE A 58 1.66 -16.72 -7.74
N ALA A 59 0.70 -17.26 -6.98
CA ALA A 59 -0.72 -16.98 -7.19
C ALA A 59 -1.05 -15.48 -7.00
N HIS A 60 -0.41 -14.80 -6.05
CA HIS A 60 -0.56 -13.35 -5.90
C HIS A 60 0.11 -12.57 -7.04
N VAL A 61 1.22 -13.08 -7.60
CA VAL A 61 1.84 -12.48 -8.80
C VAL A 61 0.93 -12.62 -10.02
N GLU A 62 0.19 -13.73 -10.17
CA GLU A 62 -0.82 -13.87 -11.23
C GLU A 62 -1.89 -12.78 -11.12
N LEU A 63 -2.39 -12.50 -9.91
CA LEU A 63 -3.33 -11.41 -9.65
C LEU A 63 -2.73 -10.04 -9.99
N LEU A 64 -1.49 -9.78 -9.56
CA LEU A 64 -0.76 -8.55 -9.88
C LEU A 64 -0.60 -8.35 -11.40
N TYR A 65 -0.29 -9.43 -12.13
CA TYR A 65 -0.11 -9.39 -13.57
C TYR A 65 -1.39 -8.98 -14.30
N VAL A 66 -2.57 -9.39 -13.81
CA VAL A 66 -3.85 -8.92 -14.37
C VAL A 66 -3.96 -7.39 -14.33
N PHE A 67 -3.46 -6.74 -13.28
CA PHE A 67 -3.52 -5.27 -13.16
C PHE A 67 -2.66 -4.54 -14.20
N LEU A 68 -1.67 -5.21 -14.80
CA LEU A 68 -0.83 -4.63 -15.85
C LEU A 68 -1.51 -4.63 -17.22
N ASP A 69 -2.33 -5.64 -17.52
CA ASP A 69 -2.95 -5.85 -18.84
C ASP A 69 -4.38 -5.27 -18.95
N GLU A 70 -4.84 -4.55 -17.94
CA GLU A 70 -6.16 -3.94 -17.96
C GLU A 70 -6.21 -2.64 -18.79
N GLN A 71 -7.33 -2.38 -19.48
CA GLN A 71 -7.52 -1.16 -20.30
C GLN A 71 -7.31 0.15 -19.53
N LEU A 72 -7.56 0.12 -18.22
CA LEU A 72 -7.31 1.22 -17.30
C LEU A 72 -6.56 0.62 -16.11
N PRO A 73 -5.22 0.49 -16.16
CA PRO A 73 -4.48 -0.17 -15.11
C PRO A 73 -4.53 0.68 -13.83
N PRO A 74 -4.77 0.09 -12.64
CA PRO A 74 -4.75 0.84 -11.37
C PRO A 74 -3.35 1.36 -11.04
N PHE A 75 -2.31 0.78 -11.64
CA PHE A 75 -0.91 1.17 -11.49
C PHE A 75 -0.43 1.91 -12.73
N THR A 76 0.04 3.15 -12.55
CA THR A 76 0.57 3.99 -13.63
C THR A 76 1.91 4.59 -13.23
N GLY A 77 2.67 5.10 -14.20
CA GLY A 77 3.98 5.70 -13.97
C GLY A 77 4.95 4.73 -13.27
N LYS A 78 5.60 5.20 -12.20
CA LYS A 78 6.60 4.43 -11.44
C LYS A 78 6.05 3.11 -10.87
N VAL A 79 4.82 3.11 -10.37
CA VAL A 79 4.20 1.90 -9.79
C VAL A 79 3.97 0.83 -10.87
N GLY A 80 3.50 1.24 -12.05
CA GLY A 80 3.34 0.33 -13.19
C GLY A 80 4.67 -0.22 -13.71
N TYR A 81 5.72 0.60 -13.70
CA TYR A 81 7.08 0.16 -13.99
C TYR A 81 7.57 -0.88 -12.97
N ASN A 82 7.44 -0.59 -11.67
CA ASN A 82 7.82 -1.51 -10.60
C ASN A 82 7.06 -2.85 -10.72
N ALA A 83 5.76 -2.82 -11.03
CA ALA A 83 4.99 -4.03 -11.25
C ALA A 83 5.52 -4.87 -12.42
N THR A 84 5.84 -4.22 -13.54
CA THR A 84 6.46 -4.89 -14.69
C THR A 84 7.79 -5.55 -14.32
N VAL A 85 8.67 -4.82 -13.63
CA VAL A 85 9.98 -5.36 -13.18
C VAL A 85 9.79 -6.54 -12.24
N PHE A 86 8.87 -6.45 -11.28
CA PHE A 86 8.61 -7.52 -10.32
C PHE A 86 8.09 -8.78 -11.00
N CYS A 87 7.10 -8.66 -11.89
CA CYS A 87 6.58 -9.80 -12.66
C CYS A 87 7.68 -10.45 -13.52
N ASN A 88 8.53 -9.66 -14.18
CA ASN A 88 9.66 -10.19 -14.95
C ASN A 88 10.67 -10.93 -14.08
N ALA A 89 10.97 -10.40 -12.89
CA ALA A 89 11.88 -11.04 -11.96
C ALA A 89 11.33 -12.37 -11.42
N VAL A 90 10.03 -12.42 -11.12
CA VAL A 90 9.35 -13.65 -10.68
C VAL A 90 9.38 -14.70 -11.79
N MET A 91 9.12 -14.34 -13.05
CA MET A 91 9.23 -15.27 -14.17
C MET A 91 10.66 -15.84 -14.28
N GLN A 92 11.68 -15.00 -14.15
CA GLN A 92 13.07 -15.47 -14.16
C GLN A 92 13.40 -16.37 -12.94
N TYR A 93 12.88 -16.04 -11.75
CA TYR A 93 13.01 -16.90 -10.58
C TYR A 93 12.40 -18.29 -10.84
N MET A 94 11.19 -18.36 -11.40
CA MET A 94 10.52 -19.63 -11.72
C MET A 94 11.33 -20.45 -12.72
N VAL A 95 11.92 -19.81 -13.73
CA VAL A 95 12.82 -20.49 -14.67
C VAL A 95 14.02 -21.09 -13.92
N PHE A 96 14.64 -20.35 -12.98
CA PHE A 96 15.74 -20.88 -12.19
C PHE A 96 15.32 -22.01 -11.25
N GLU A 97 14.14 -21.92 -10.63
CA GLU A 97 13.61 -22.95 -9.75
C GLU A 97 13.39 -24.27 -10.48
N GLU A 98 12.66 -24.24 -11.60
CA GLU A 98 12.30 -25.44 -12.36
C GLU A 98 13.48 -26.10 -13.09
N ASN A 99 14.58 -25.38 -13.26
CA ASN A 99 15.81 -25.89 -13.88
C ASN A 99 16.93 -26.12 -12.85
N GLU A 100 16.61 -26.15 -11.55
CA GLU A 100 17.53 -26.42 -10.44
C GLU A 100 18.73 -25.43 -10.34
N LEU A 101 18.56 -24.21 -10.85
CA LEU A 101 19.61 -23.17 -10.91
C LEU A 101 19.64 -22.26 -9.69
N LEU A 102 18.64 -22.33 -8.79
CA LEU A 102 18.62 -21.48 -7.60
C LEU A 102 19.89 -21.63 -6.76
N HIS A 103 20.41 -22.86 -6.61
CA HIS A 103 21.64 -23.10 -5.85
C HIS A 103 22.87 -22.43 -6.49
N PHE A 104 22.94 -22.36 -7.82
CA PHE A 104 24.03 -21.69 -8.51
C PHE A 104 24.06 -20.18 -8.26
N TYR A 105 22.88 -19.55 -8.20
CA TYR A 105 22.74 -18.10 -7.99
C TYR A 105 22.66 -17.70 -6.50
N LYS A 106 22.41 -18.63 -5.58
CA LYS A 106 22.40 -18.38 -4.13
C LYS A 106 23.80 -18.09 -3.59
N THR A 107 23.91 -17.19 -2.62
CA THR A 107 25.19 -16.84 -2.00
C THR A 107 25.02 -16.23 -0.62
N ASP A 108 25.95 -16.53 0.29
CA ASP A 108 26.01 -15.89 1.62
C ASP A 108 26.83 -14.59 1.60
N LYS A 109 27.39 -14.22 0.44
CA LYS A 109 28.20 -13.00 0.30
C LYS A 109 27.29 -11.77 0.29
N LEU A 110 27.67 -10.77 1.08
CA LEU A 110 27.13 -9.42 0.93
C LEU A 110 27.73 -8.78 -0.31
N LEU A 111 26.87 -8.47 -1.29
CA LEU A 111 27.27 -7.87 -2.56
C LEU A 111 26.68 -6.45 -2.63
N ASP A 112 27.41 -5.52 -3.25
CA ASP A 112 26.85 -4.24 -3.67
C ASP A 112 26.14 -4.38 -5.03
N ALA A 113 25.57 -3.30 -5.56
CA ALA A 113 24.84 -3.33 -6.83
C ALA A 113 25.67 -3.91 -8.00
N LYS A 114 26.94 -3.53 -8.06
CA LYS A 114 27.87 -3.99 -9.09
C LYS A 114 28.18 -5.47 -8.91
N GLY A 115 28.44 -5.91 -7.68
CA GLY A 115 28.69 -7.30 -7.33
C GLY A 115 27.48 -8.18 -7.65
N VAL A 116 26.25 -7.72 -7.37
CA VAL A 116 25.03 -8.46 -7.76
C VAL A 116 24.93 -8.59 -9.28
N LYS A 117 25.16 -7.50 -10.02
CA LYS A 117 25.14 -7.51 -11.49
C LYS A 117 26.14 -8.52 -12.06
N GLU A 118 27.38 -8.48 -11.61
CA GLU A 118 28.41 -9.46 -12.02
C GLU A 118 28.04 -10.89 -11.61
N TRP A 119 27.45 -11.07 -10.42
CA TRP A 119 27.03 -12.36 -9.91
C TRP A 119 25.91 -12.99 -10.74
N MET A 120 24.93 -12.19 -11.15
CA MET A 120 23.76 -12.60 -11.95
C MET A 120 24.10 -12.80 -13.43
N GLN A 121 25.19 -12.20 -13.93
CA GLN A 121 25.67 -12.38 -15.31
C GLN A 121 26.50 -13.64 -15.53
N ARG A 122 26.75 -14.44 -14.48
CA ARG A 122 27.46 -15.71 -14.62
C ARG A 122 26.65 -16.69 -15.45
N GLU A 123 27.33 -17.38 -16.36
CA GLU A 123 26.74 -18.43 -17.18
C GLU A 123 26.88 -19.79 -16.50
N HIS A 124 25.82 -20.58 -16.53
CA HIS A 124 25.84 -21.97 -16.11
C HIS A 124 26.06 -22.85 -17.36
N VAL A 125 26.88 -23.91 -17.22
CA VAL A 125 27.39 -24.72 -18.35
C VAL A 125 26.26 -25.30 -19.21
N GLU A 126 25.12 -25.63 -18.61
CA GLU A 126 23.96 -26.24 -19.27
C GLU A 126 22.76 -25.28 -19.47
N PHE A 127 22.99 -24.00 -19.22
CA PHE A 127 21.95 -22.97 -19.26
C PHE A 127 22.48 -21.69 -19.89
N ASP A 128 22.37 -21.63 -21.22
CA ASP A 128 22.74 -20.47 -22.00
C ASP A 128 21.58 -19.46 -22.15
N SER A 129 21.91 -18.30 -22.72
CA SER A 129 20.95 -17.22 -22.95
C SER A 129 19.78 -17.62 -23.86
N ALA A 130 20.03 -18.46 -24.87
CA ALA A 130 19.00 -18.90 -25.82
C ALA A 130 17.96 -19.81 -25.12
N LYS A 131 18.43 -20.76 -24.30
CA LYS A 131 17.58 -21.61 -23.47
C LYS A 131 16.79 -20.77 -22.45
N ASN A 132 17.43 -19.80 -21.81
CA ASN A 132 16.76 -18.90 -20.87
C ASN A 132 15.61 -18.12 -21.54
N ALA A 133 15.87 -17.55 -22.73
CA ALA A 133 14.85 -16.78 -23.46
C ALA A 133 13.62 -17.63 -23.84
N ASN A 134 13.84 -18.87 -24.28
CA ASN A 134 12.74 -19.80 -24.60
C ASN A 134 11.89 -20.12 -23.36
N LEU A 135 12.54 -20.45 -22.23
CA LEU A 135 11.84 -20.79 -20.99
C LEU A 135 11.11 -19.59 -20.38
N LEU A 136 11.68 -18.38 -20.47
CA LEU A 136 11.00 -17.15 -20.09
C LEU A 136 9.73 -16.92 -20.93
N MET A 137 9.78 -17.17 -22.23
CA MET A 137 8.61 -17.08 -23.09
C MET A 137 7.52 -18.07 -22.67
N GLU A 138 7.89 -19.29 -22.28
CA GLU A 138 6.94 -20.27 -21.72
C GLU A 138 6.30 -19.75 -20.43
N LYS A 139 7.06 -19.12 -19.53
CA LYS A 139 6.51 -18.49 -18.30
C LYS A 139 5.58 -17.32 -18.62
N TYR A 140 5.94 -16.49 -19.58
CA TYR A 140 5.07 -15.41 -20.04
C TYR A 140 3.73 -15.94 -20.56
N ILE A 141 3.76 -16.95 -21.43
CA ILE A 141 2.54 -17.59 -21.97
C ILE A 141 1.70 -18.20 -20.84
N ALA A 142 2.33 -18.90 -19.89
CA ALA A 142 1.64 -19.49 -18.76
C ALA A 142 0.96 -18.44 -17.89
N LEU A 143 1.67 -17.37 -17.54
CA LEU A 143 1.16 -16.25 -16.74
C LEU A 143 0.00 -15.55 -17.46
N ASN A 144 0.16 -15.27 -18.75
CA ASN A 144 -0.91 -14.67 -19.56
C ASN A 144 -2.17 -15.55 -19.63
N ASN A 145 -2.01 -16.87 -19.74
CA ASN A 145 -3.14 -17.80 -19.72
C ASN A 145 -3.81 -17.88 -18.34
N SER A 146 -3.04 -17.78 -17.25
CA SER A 146 -3.54 -17.79 -15.87
C SER A 146 -4.39 -16.56 -15.55
N ALA A 147 -4.05 -15.40 -16.11
CA ALA A 147 -4.72 -14.12 -15.88
C ALA A 147 -6.26 -14.19 -16.08
N SER A 148 -6.70 -14.97 -17.06
CA SER A 148 -8.13 -15.19 -17.33
C SER A 148 -8.88 -15.87 -16.19
N LYS A 149 -8.21 -16.76 -15.44
CA LYS A 149 -8.79 -17.55 -14.34
C LYS A 149 -8.97 -16.72 -13.09
N VAL A 150 -8.04 -15.81 -12.81
CA VAL A 150 -8.01 -14.99 -11.59
C VAL A 150 -8.66 -13.61 -11.78
N LYS A 151 -9.16 -13.31 -12.98
CA LYS A 151 -9.74 -12.00 -13.36
C LYS A 151 -10.83 -11.49 -12.40
N LYS A 152 -11.73 -12.35 -11.93
CA LYS A 152 -12.81 -11.94 -11.00
C LYS A 152 -12.27 -11.50 -9.65
N GLU A 153 -11.29 -12.22 -9.13
CA GLU A 153 -10.64 -11.89 -7.86
C GLU A 153 -9.81 -10.61 -8.00
N ALA A 154 -9.06 -10.47 -9.09
CA ALA A 154 -8.36 -9.24 -9.44
C ALA A 154 -9.33 -8.04 -9.47
N GLN A 155 -10.49 -8.16 -10.11
CA GLN A 155 -11.50 -7.08 -10.14
C GLN A 155 -11.96 -6.64 -8.75
N LEU A 156 -12.13 -7.58 -7.82
CA LEU A 156 -12.51 -7.26 -6.44
C LEU A 156 -11.37 -6.50 -5.73
N ILE A 157 -10.14 -6.98 -5.84
CA ILE A 157 -8.98 -6.32 -5.24
C ILE A 157 -8.78 -4.92 -5.83
N ARG A 158 -8.90 -4.78 -7.15
CA ARG A 158 -8.86 -3.50 -7.85
C ARG A 158 -9.90 -2.53 -7.29
N SER A 159 -11.12 -3.00 -7.02
CA SER A 159 -12.16 -2.13 -6.46
C SER A 159 -11.75 -1.57 -5.08
N LYS A 160 -11.05 -2.36 -4.26
CA LYS A 160 -10.50 -1.93 -2.96
C LYS A 160 -9.35 -0.94 -3.11
N ILE A 161 -8.44 -1.15 -4.05
CA ILE A 161 -7.32 -0.23 -4.33
C ILE A 161 -7.86 1.11 -4.85
N ASN A 162 -8.73 1.06 -5.86
CA ASN A 162 -9.34 2.27 -6.43
C ASN A 162 -10.13 3.05 -5.39
N TYR A 163 -10.83 2.36 -4.48
CA TYR A 163 -11.53 3.02 -3.39
C TYR A 163 -10.60 3.87 -2.51
N ILE A 164 -9.41 3.36 -2.19
CA ILE A 164 -8.41 4.13 -1.44
C ILE A 164 -7.92 5.32 -2.25
N LEU A 165 -7.54 5.12 -3.52
CA LEU A 165 -7.06 6.20 -4.38
C LEU A 165 -8.12 7.32 -4.54
N ASP A 166 -9.37 6.95 -4.72
CA ASP A 166 -10.49 7.88 -4.80
C ASP A 166 -10.70 8.61 -3.46
N SER A 167 -10.62 7.88 -2.34
CA SER A 167 -10.74 8.47 -0.99
C SER A 167 -9.61 9.45 -0.70
N GLN A 168 -8.37 9.14 -1.11
CA GLN A 168 -7.20 10.00 -1.02
C GLN A 168 -7.40 11.31 -1.80
N SER A 169 -7.96 11.22 -3.01
CA SER A 169 -8.29 12.38 -3.83
C SER A 169 -9.39 13.25 -3.18
N LEU A 170 -10.47 12.62 -2.71
CA LEU A 170 -11.59 13.28 -2.04
C LEU A 170 -11.16 14.02 -0.77
N ILE A 171 -10.34 13.40 0.07
CA ILE A 171 -9.89 14.03 1.31
C ILE A 171 -8.95 15.21 1.05
N LYS A 172 -8.15 15.17 -0.03
CA LYS A 172 -7.31 16.28 -0.47
C LYS A 172 -8.14 17.45 -0.99
N GLU A 173 -9.19 17.17 -1.76
CA GLU A 173 -10.17 18.18 -2.17
C GLU A 173 -10.85 18.83 -0.95
N TYR A 174 -11.28 18.00 0.01
CA TYR A 174 -11.87 18.46 1.26
C TYR A 174 -10.95 19.42 1.98
N LEU A 175 -9.71 18.99 2.27
CA LEU A 175 -8.72 19.82 2.95
C LEU A 175 -8.53 21.17 2.28
N THR A 176 -8.34 21.14 0.96
CA THR A 176 -8.12 22.35 0.16
C THR A 176 -9.27 23.33 0.32
N LYS A 177 -10.52 22.85 0.24
CA LYS A 177 -11.72 23.69 0.43
C LYS A 177 -11.85 24.19 1.86
N LEU A 178 -11.67 23.33 2.85
CA LEU A 178 -11.87 23.70 4.26
C LEU A 178 -10.83 24.74 4.73
N ILE A 179 -9.58 24.65 4.26
CA ILE A 179 -8.53 25.64 4.56
C ILE A 179 -8.92 27.04 4.07
N THR A 180 -9.61 27.16 2.93
CA THR A 180 -10.04 28.48 2.41
C THR A 180 -11.12 29.16 3.27
N LEU A 181 -11.76 28.40 4.17
CA LEU A 181 -12.82 28.88 5.06
C LEU A 181 -12.31 29.10 6.50
N GLN A 182 -11.00 29.09 6.71
CA GLN A 182 -10.41 29.14 8.06
C GLN A 182 -10.92 30.37 8.83
N ASN A 183 -11.46 30.13 10.04
CA ASN A 183 -12.10 31.10 10.94
C ASN A 183 -13.52 31.58 10.56
N SER A 184 -14.23 30.89 9.66
CA SER A 184 -15.63 31.21 9.33
C SER A 184 -16.64 30.85 10.43
N GLU A 185 -16.40 29.76 11.18
CA GLU A 185 -17.35 29.16 12.13
C GLU A 185 -16.66 28.50 13.34
N GLU A 186 -17.44 28.27 14.40
CA GLU A 186 -17.04 27.70 15.69
C GLU A 186 -16.33 26.33 15.56
N PHE A 187 -16.76 25.49 14.62
CA PHE A 187 -16.21 24.13 14.46
C PHE A 187 -15.21 23.98 13.30
N THR A 188 -14.98 24.99 12.46
CA THR A 188 -14.14 24.87 11.27
C THR A 188 -12.72 24.38 11.62
N SER A 189 -12.13 24.92 12.68
CA SER A 189 -10.78 24.52 13.14
C SER A 189 -10.72 23.08 13.65
N VAL A 190 -11.79 22.60 14.32
CA VAL A 190 -11.88 21.22 14.81
C VAL A 190 -12.06 20.24 13.65
N ARG A 191 -12.96 20.56 12.70
CA ARG A 191 -13.13 19.78 11.46
C ARG A 191 -11.81 19.69 10.69
N LEU A 192 -11.05 20.79 10.62
CA LEU A 192 -9.76 20.82 9.95
C LEU A 192 -8.72 19.90 10.61
N GLY A 193 -8.68 19.86 11.95
CA GLY A 193 -7.82 18.94 12.69
C GLY A 193 -8.14 17.47 12.43
N LEU A 194 -9.44 17.12 12.44
CA LEU A 194 -9.90 15.76 12.16
C LEU A 194 -9.61 15.34 10.71
N ILE A 195 -9.90 16.21 9.75
CA ILE A 195 -9.69 15.91 8.33
C ILE A 195 -8.20 15.81 8.00
N ASN A 196 -7.33 16.63 8.62
CA ASN A 196 -5.88 16.45 8.50
C ASN A 196 -5.41 15.11 9.06
N SER A 197 -5.95 14.68 10.20
CA SER A 197 -5.61 13.38 10.79
C SER A 197 -6.06 12.22 9.89
N LEU A 198 -7.27 12.33 9.32
CA LEU A 198 -7.79 11.34 8.37
C LEU A 198 -6.96 11.33 7.06
N TYR A 199 -6.54 12.50 6.59
CA TYR A 199 -5.65 12.62 5.44
C TYR A 199 -4.34 11.88 5.68
N SER A 200 -3.64 12.16 6.79
CA SER A 200 -2.40 11.46 7.13
C SER A 200 -2.61 9.95 7.21
N PHE A 201 -3.68 9.50 7.88
CA PHE A 201 -4.03 8.08 7.94
C PHE A 201 -4.22 7.47 6.56
N LEU A 202 -4.99 8.11 5.67
CA LEU A 202 -5.30 7.58 4.33
C LEU A 202 -4.11 7.61 3.37
N MET A 203 -3.19 8.58 3.49
CA MET A 203 -1.99 8.63 2.64
C MET A 203 -1.07 7.43 2.89
N ASP A 204 -1.13 6.84 4.09
CA ASP A 204 -0.37 5.64 4.45
C ASP A 204 -1.08 4.33 4.03
N LYS A 205 -2.30 4.42 3.49
CA LYS A 205 -3.08 3.25 3.05
C LYS A 205 -3.00 3.05 1.56
N THR A 206 -3.07 1.78 1.20
CA THR A 206 -2.82 1.26 -0.14
C THR A 206 -3.97 0.37 -0.64
N ILE A 207 -4.70 -0.27 0.28
CA ILE A 207 -5.86 -1.10 -0.01
C ILE A 207 -6.93 -0.93 1.07
N LEU A 208 -8.20 -1.08 0.68
CA LEU A 208 -9.32 -1.03 1.61
C LEU A 208 -9.45 -2.34 2.40
N THR A 209 -9.20 -2.24 3.69
CA THR A 209 -9.34 -3.29 4.72
C THR A 209 -10.39 -2.89 5.75
N ASP A 210 -10.83 -3.83 6.59
CA ASP A 210 -11.87 -3.56 7.58
C ASP A 210 -11.47 -2.50 8.61
N ASP A 211 -10.20 -2.46 9.03
CA ASP A 211 -9.70 -1.42 9.94
C ASP A 211 -9.76 -0.02 9.30
N VAL A 212 -9.50 0.06 7.99
CA VAL A 212 -9.62 1.30 7.22
C VAL A 212 -11.07 1.72 7.12
N VAL A 213 -11.98 0.79 6.87
CA VAL A 213 -13.43 1.05 6.87
C VAL A 213 -13.89 1.58 8.23
N GLU A 214 -13.54 0.89 9.32
CA GLU A 214 -13.92 1.29 10.69
C GLU A 214 -13.38 2.68 11.03
N THR A 215 -12.12 2.94 10.66
CA THR A 215 -11.49 4.25 10.88
C THR A 215 -12.20 5.35 10.08
N LEU A 216 -12.48 5.10 8.79
CA LEU A 216 -13.21 6.05 7.93
C LEU A 216 -14.58 6.40 8.51
N VAL A 217 -15.36 5.38 8.90
CA VAL A 217 -16.69 5.56 9.50
C VAL A 217 -16.57 6.40 10.78
N THR A 218 -15.62 6.08 11.65
CA THR A 218 -15.40 6.80 12.92
C THR A 218 -15.10 8.29 12.70
N PHE A 219 -14.24 8.63 11.74
CA PHE A 219 -13.95 10.02 11.41
C PHE A 219 -15.17 10.72 10.82
N VAL A 220 -15.84 10.09 9.84
CA VAL A 220 -17.01 10.66 9.16
C VAL A 220 -18.14 10.95 10.15
N GLU A 221 -18.47 10.01 11.04
CA GLU A 221 -19.53 10.19 12.04
C GLU A 221 -19.26 11.35 12.99
N ARG A 222 -17.99 11.60 13.33
CA ARG A 222 -17.61 12.73 14.19
C ARG A 222 -17.77 14.06 13.48
N ILE A 223 -17.31 14.13 12.25
CA ILE A 223 -17.41 15.36 11.45
C ILE A 223 -18.89 15.68 11.19
N GLN A 224 -19.73 14.67 10.95
CA GLN A 224 -21.17 14.84 10.78
C GLN A 224 -21.87 15.49 11.99
N LYS A 225 -21.34 15.30 13.21
CA LYS A 225 -21.85 15.93 14.44
C LYS A 225 -21.44 17.40 14.60
N MET A 226 -20.55 17.91 13.75
CA MET A 226 -20.00 19.27 13.81
C MET A 226 -20.63 20.20 12.76
N GLU A 227 -21.90 19.98 12.41
CA GLU A 227 -22.66 20.79 11.45
C GLU A 227 -21.91 21.11 10.14
N PRO A 228 -21.42 20.09 9.41
CA PRO A 228 -20.61 20.32 8.22
C PRO A 228 -21.43 20.99 7.11
N TYR A 229 -20.74 21.78 6.27
CA TYR A 229 -21.30 22.42 5.09
C TYR A 229 -21.95 21.39 4.15
N PRO A 230 -22.90 21.81 3.28
CA PRO A 230 -23.52 20.90 2.31
C PRO A 230 -22.50 20.17 1.43
N TRP A 231 -21.46 20.86 0.97
CA TRP A 231 -20.40 20.27 0.16
C TRP A 231 -19.54 19.27 0.95
N GLU A 232 -19.31 19.50 2.25
CA GLU A 232 -18.60 18.57 3.13
C GLU A 232 -19.41 17.26 3.24
N LYS A 233 -20.73 17.36 3.45
CA LYS A 233 -21.63 16.20 3.54
C LYS A 233 -21.59 15.33 2.28
N ASP A 234 -21.50 15.92 1.10
CA ASP A 234 -21.40 15.19 -0.16
C ASP A 234 -20.08 14.42 -0.29
N ILE A 235 -18.97 14.99 0.18
CA ILE A 235 -17.67 14.30 0.21
C ILE A 235 -17.69 13.19 1.26
N LEU A 236 -18.14 13.48 2.48
CA LEU A 236 -18.22 12.51 3.59
C LEU A 236 -19.06 11.29 3.23
N ARG A 237 -20.16 11.48 2.47
CA ARG A 237 -21.00 10.37 1.99
C ARG A 237 -20.23 9.44 1.04
N LYS A 238 -19.29 9.94 0.25
CA LYS A 238 -18.48 9.13 -0.67
C LYS A 238 -17.34 8.38 0.04
N LEU A 239 -16.84 8.94 1.16
CA LEU A 239 -15.79 8.33 1.99
C LEU A 239 -16.24 7.13 2.83
N VAL A 240 -17.56 6.89 2.94
CA VAL A 240 -18.07 5.70 3.62
C VAL A 240 -18.34 4.61 2.57
N PRO A 241 -17.72 3.43 2.67
CA PRO A 241 -17.93 2.37 1.70
C PRO A 241 -19.38 1.89 1.73
N LYS A 242 -19.94 1.58 0.56
CA LYS A 242 -21.27 0.95 0.49
C LYS A 242 -21.18 -0.47 1.05
N LYS A 243 -22.24 -0.94 1.72
CA LYS A 243 -22.32 -2.25 2.40
C LYS A 243 -21.87 -3.45 1.54
N GLU A 244 -22.00 -3.37 0.22
CA GLU A 244 -21.56 -4.41 -0.72
C GLU A 244 -20.04 -4.67 -0.69
N ILE A 245 -19.23 -3.67 -0.34
CA ILE A 245 -17.77 -3.81 -0.23
C ILE A 245 -17.38 -4.41 1.14
N SER A 246 -18.20 -4.18 2.17
CA SER A 246 -17.99 -4.63 3.56
C SER A 246 -18.42 -6.07 3.85
N LEU A 247 -19.31 -6.67 3.05
CA LEU A 247 -19.71 -8.07 3.26
C LEU A 247 -18.63 -9.08 2.82
N ILE A 248 -17.74 -8.67 1.90
CA ILE A 248 -16.78 -9.55 1.25
C ILE A 248 -15.46 -9.67 2.05
N SER A 249 -15.20 -8.76 2.99
CA SER A 249 -14.04 -8.84 3.90
C SER A 249 -14.19 -9.90 5.00
N SER A 250 -15.42 -10.27 5.35
CA SER A 250 -15.71 -11.29 6.38
C SER A 250 -15.18 -12.70 6.05
N LEU A 251 -14.79 -12.96 4.79
CA LEU A 251 -14.27 -14.26 4.37
C LEU A 251 -12.73 -14.37 4.40
N PHE A 252 -11.99 -13.28 4.63
CA PHE A 252 -10.54 -13.30 4.40
C PHE A 252 -9.63 -12.75 5.50
N ASP A 253 -10.13 -12.12 6.57
CA ASP A 253 -9.25 -11.49 7.57
C ASP A 253 -9.19 -12.22 8.92
N GLN A 254 -8.13 -12.99 9.13
CA GLN A 254 -7.72 -13.56 10.43
C GLN A 254 -6.59 -12.76 11.14
N SER A 255 -6.24 -11.56 10.68
CA SER A 255 -5.03 -10.86 11.18
C SER A 255 -5.24 -9.55 11.97
N ALA A 256 -6.48 -9.10 12.19
CA ALA A 256 -6.78 -7.76 12.74
C ALA A 256 -6.57 -7.54 14.26
N GLY A 257 -5.82 -8.40 14.95
CA GLY A 257 -5.72 -8.37 16.43
C GLY A 257 -4.82 -7.28 17.05
N LYS A 258 -4.16 -6.39 16.29
CA LYS A 258 -3.08 -5.52 16.84
C LYS A 258 -3.22 -4.01 16.63
N PHE A 259 -4.17 -3.52 15.84
CA PHE A 259 -4.25 -2.08 15.51
C PHE A 259 -5.27 -1.25 16.31
N GLN A 260 -6.17 -1.89 17.08
CA GLN A 260 -7.17 -1.17 17.89
C GLN A 260 -6.57 -0.22 18.95
N PHE A 261 -5.28 -0.38 19.31
CA PHE A 261 -4.65 0.43 20.37
C PHE A 261 -4.16 1.83 19.94
N PHE A 262 -3.93 2.09 18.64
CA PHE A 262 -3.39 3.39 18.20
C PHE A 262 -4.49 4.43 17.95
N VAL A 263 -5.62 4.02 17.37
CA VAL A 263 -6.74 4.90 17.03
C VAL A 263 -7.35 5.53 18.28
N VAL A 264 -7.47 4.77 19.38
CA VAL A 264 -8.01 5.27 20.66
C VAL A 264 -7.13 6.36 21.30
N LYS A 265 -5.79 6.26 21.16
CA LYS A 265 -4.86 7.22 21.79
C LYS A 265 -4.82 8.58 21.10
N VAL A 266 -4.76 8.62 19.77
CA VAL A 266 -4.73 9.89 19.01
C VAL A 266 -6.04 10.66 19.20
N ILE A 267 -7.15 9.94 19.20
CA ILE A 267 -8.49 10.47 19.41
C ILE A 267 -8.68 11.02 20.83
N SER A 268 -8.19 10.34 21.85
CA SER A 268 -8.33 10.79 23.24
C SER A 268 -7.46 12.01 23.51
N ALA A 269 -6.27 12.09 22.92
CA ALA A 269 -5.34 13.21 23.09
C ALA A 269 -5.86 14.52 22.46
N MET A 270 -6.61 14.45 21.36
CA MET A 270 -7.19 15.64 20.72
C MET A 270 -8.44 16.19 21.43
N LEU A 271 -9.10 15.37 22.28
CA LEU A 271 -10.32 15.75 22.99
C LEU A 271 -10.08 16.22 24.44
N SER A 272 -8.94 15.87 25.05
CA SER A 272 -8.57 16.32 26.40
C SER A 272 -8.14 17.79 26.50
N THR A 273 -8.06 18.52 25.38
CA THR A 273 -7.64 19.93 25.33
C THR A 273 -8.79 20.95 25.31
N THR A 274 -10.05 20.54 25.41
CA THR A 274 -11.22 21.44 25.28
C THR A 274 -12.21 21.39 26.44
N GLY A 275 -11.80 21.02 27.64
CA GLY A 275 -12.69 21.07 28.80
C GLY A 275 -11.96 21.12 30.13
N ASP A 276 -11.44 22.29 30.50
CA ASP A 276 -11.37 22.74 31.90
C ASP A 276 -11.02 24.23 31.96
N GLU A 277 -12.04 25.08 31.77
CA GLU A 277 -12.04 26.44 32.31
C GLU A 277 -13.42 26.73 32.90
N LYS A 278 -13.51 26.72 34.24
CA LYS A 278 -14.20 27.74 35.05
C LYS A 278 -14.16 27.35 36.52
N THR A 279 -13.30 28.04 37.27
CA THR A 279 -13.72 28.74 38.51
C THR A 279 -12.65 29.76 38.89
N SER A 280 -12.90 31.03 38.53
CA SER A 280 -12.36 32.19 39.24
C SER A 280 -13.47 32.74 40.13
N PRO A 281 -13.25 33.02 41.42
CA PRO A 281 -14.06 33.95 42.17
C PRO A 281 -13.39 35.33 42.19
N GLN A 282 -14.15 36.33 41.73
CA GLN A 282 -13.85 37.75 41.77
C GLN A 282 -13.70 38.26 43.22
N SER A 283 -12.76 39.19 43.41
CA SER A 283 -12.81 40.25 44.44
C SER A 283 -14.08 41.11 44.23
N SER A 284 -14.75 41.72 45.21
CA SER A 284 -14.25 42.59 46.27
C SER A 284 -15.40 43.07 47.18
N ASN A 285 -15.04 43.75 48.27
CA ASN A 285 -15.76 44.82 49.00
C ASN A 285 -16.17 44.51 50.46
N THR A 286 -15.35 45.03 51.37
CA THR A 286 -15.75 45.66 52.65
C THR A 286 -16.73 46.83 52.39
N PRO A 287 -17.64 47.21 53.33
CA PRO A 287 -17.21 47.96 54.53
C PRO A 287 -18.04 47.80 55.84
N LYS A 288 -17.35 48.12 56.96
CA LYS A 288 -17.81 48.72 58.25
C LYS A 288 -18.89 48.01 59.09
N GLN A 289 -18.54 47.62 60.32
CA GLN A 289 -18.50 48.48 61.53
C GLN A 289 -17.47 47.94 62.52
#